data_AF-A0A1C9WSN3-F1
#
_entry.id   AF-A0A1C9WSN3-F1
#
_cell.length_a   1.000
_cell.length_b   1.000
_cell.length_c   1.000
_cell.angle_alpha   90.00
_cell.angle_beta   90.00
_cell.angle_gamma   90.00
#
_symmetry.space_group_name_H-M   'P 1'
#
loop_
_entity.id
_entity.type
_entity.pdbx_description
1 polymer ?
#
loop_
_entity_poly.entity_id
_entity_poly.type
_entity_poly.pdbx_seq_one_letter_code
_entity_poly.pdbx_strand_id
1 'polypeptide(L)'
;MAIGDGACFWLPPVMGYECRGTEEEQRNIEAGLAVGVRMRLVRIVACQGITIVEAEYDNPPNDADHCPPWHTEIRIHPRGPTTRIVLHFGQRPVPRS
;
A
#
# COMPACT_ATOMS: atom_id res chain seq x y z
N MET A 1 28.56 -1.20 8.80
CA MET A 1 27.50 -2.23 8.72
C MET A 1 26.57 -1.77 7.62
N ALA A 2 26.55 -2.46 6.48
CA ALA A 2 25.99 -1.95 5.23
C ALA A 2 24.45 -1.91 5.28
N ILE A 3 23.90 -0.74 4.95
CA ILE A 3 22.48 -0.51 4.70
C ILE A 3 22.27 -0.96 3.25
N GLY A 4 21.55 -2.07 3.05
CA GLY A 4 21.27 -2.59 1.72
C GLY A 4 20.14 -1.79 1.07
N ASP A 5 20.43 -1.16 -0.06
CA ASP A 5 19.46 -0.48 -0.93
C ASP A 5 18.44 -1.50 -1.45
N GLY A 6 17.26 -1.55 -0.82
CA GLY A 6 16.11 -2.33 -1.27
C GLY A 6 15.26 -1.47 -2.21
N ALA A 7 15.51 -1.53 -3.52
CA ALA A 7 14.58 -0.99 -4.49
C ALA A 7 13.28 -1.81 -4.45
N CYS A 8 12.14 -1.15 -4.23
CA CYS A 8 10.82 -1.78 -4.24
C CYS A 8 10.41 -2.05 -5.70
N PHE A 9 10.68 -3.25 -6.21
CA PHE A 9 10.25 -3.68 -7.53
C PHE A 9 9.03 -4.58 -7.43
N TRP A 10 7.95 -4.15 -8.08
CA TRP A 10 6.75 -4.95 -8.31
C TRP A 10 7.03 -5.97 -9.42
N LEU A 11 7.15 -7.26 -9.10
CA LEU A 11 7.22 -8.33 -10.10
C LEU A 11 6.20 -9.44 -9.75
N PRO A 12 5.28 -9.81 -10.66
CA PRO A 12 4.29 -10.90 -10.46
C PRO A 12 4.94 -12.30 -10.49
N PRO A 13 4.34 -13.38 -9.90
CA PRO A 13 2.90 -13.55 -9.62
C PRO A 13 2.50 -13.85 -8.16
N VAL A 14 3.42 -13.86 -7.19
CA VAL A 14 3.09 -14.09 -5.77
C VAL A 14 4.07 -13.28 -4.90
N MET A 15 3.77 -12.04 -4.55
CA MET A 15 4.72 -11.20 -3.79
C MET A 15 4.02 -10.28 -2.80
N GLY A 16 4.15 -10.59 -1.51
CA GLY A 16 4.04 -9.56 -0.47
C GLY A 16 5.38 -8.82 -0.38
N TYR A 17 5.35 -7.50 -0.20
CA TYR A 17 6.55 -6.74 0.16
C TYR A 17 6.49 -6.39 1.66
N GLU A 18 7.65 -6.28 2.29
CA GLU A 18 7.77 -5.79 3.65
C GLU A 18 8.49 -4.45 3.62
N CYS A 19 7.90 -3.45 4.28
CA CYS A 19 8.47 -2.13 4.50
C CYS A 19 8.74 -1.97 5.99
N ARG A 20 9.93 -1.49 6.40
CA ARG A 20 10.34 -1.38 7.81
C ARG A 20 10.61 0.06 8.22
N GLY A 21 9.82 0.51 9.20
CA GLY A 21 9.99 1.82 9.81
C GLY A 21 9.32 2.94 9.02
N THR A 22 9.13 4.08 9.69
CA THR A 22 8.34 5.19 9.15
C THR A 22 9.00 5.90 7.98
N GLU A 23 10.34 5.93 7.94
CA GLU A 23 11.08 6.61 6.86
C GLU A 23 10.99 5.86 5.54
N GLU A 24 11.05 4.53 5.56
CA GLU A 24 10.89 3.72 4.36
C GLU A 24 9.46 3.83 3.83
N GLU A 25 8.47 3.78 4.72
CA GLU A 25 7.07 3.95 4.36
C GLU A 25 6.81 5.33 3.74
N GLN A 26 7.35 6.39 4.35
CA GLN A 26 7.25 7.73 3.82
C GLN A 26 7.86 7.84 2.42
N ARG A 27 9.05 7.27 2.20
CA ARG A 27 9.69 7.25 0.86
C ARG A 27 8.83 6.53 -0.17
N ASN A 28 8.22 5.40 0.19
CA ASN A 28 7.35 4.64 -0.71
C ASN A 28 6.09 5.46 -1.08
N ILE A 29 5.49 6.14 -0.10
CA ILE A 29 4.35 7.04 -0.33
C ILE A 29 4.78 8.21 -1.25
N GLU A 30 5.89 8.88 -0.94
CA GLU A 30 6.40 10.00 -1.72
C GLU A 30 6.73 9.61 -3.17
N ALA A 31 7.32 8.42 -3.39
CA ALA A 31 7.59 7.90 -4.72
C ALA A 31 6.31 7.71 -5.55
N GLY A 32 5.26 7.13 -4.96
CA GLY A 32 3.95 7.00 -5.62
C GLY A 32 3.32 8.36 -5.93
N LEU A 33 3.37 9.31 -4.99
CA LEU A 33 2.85 10.66 -5.20
C LEU A 33 3.59 11.41 -6.31
N ALA A 34 4.91 11.23 -6.42
CA ALA A 34 5.76 11.87 -7.41
C ALA A 34 5.46 11.41 -8.85
N VAL A 35 5.05 10.15 -9.03
CA VAL A 35 4.62 9.62 -10.35
C VAL A 35 3.13 9.85 -10.62
N GLY A 36 2.41 10.52 -9.71
CA GLY A 36 1.03 10.95 -9.92
C GLY A 36 -0.04 10.02 -9.35
N VAL A 37 0.32 8.99 -8.57
CA VAL A 37 -0.66 8.17 -7.87
C VAL A 37 -1.42 9.02 -6.85
N ARG A 38 -2.72 8.79 -6.72
CA ARG A 38 -3.56 9.30 -5.64
C ARG A 38 -4.29 8.14 -4.97
N MET A 39 -4.67 8.36 -3.72
CA MET A 39 -5.48 7.42 -2.95
C MET A 39 -6.82 8.05 -2.63
N ARG A 40 -7.90 7.39 -3.01
CA ARG A 40 -9.26 7.77 -2.65
C ARG A 40 -9.76 6.88 -1.52
N LEU A 41 -10.00 7.49 -0.37
CA LEU A 41 -10.57 6.80 0.78
C LEU A 41 -12.01 6.34 0.49
N VAL A 42 -12.30 5.08 0.79
CA VAL A 42 -13.64 4.48 0.65
C VAL A 42 -14.30 4.32 2.02
N ARG A 43 -13.59 3.74 2.99
CA ARG A 43 -14.15 3.45 4.32
C ARG A 43 -13.07 3.40 5.38
N ILE A 44 -13.43 3.80 6.60
CA ILE A 44 -12.63 3.57 7.81
C ILE A 44 -13.49 2.87 8.85
N VAL A 45 -12.96 1.81 9.44
CA VAL A 45 -13.53 1.15 10.62
C VAL A 45 -12.47 1.14 11.72
N ALA A 46 -12.78 1.73 12.86
CA ALA A 46 -11.88 1.75 14.01
C ALA A 46 -12.44 0.92 15.17
N CYS A 47 -11.58 0.14 15.82
CA CYS A 47 -11.88 -0.65 17.01
C CYS A 47 -10.69 -0.53 18.00
N GLN A 48 -10.81 -1.15 19.18
CA GLN A 48 -9.75 -1.14 20.18
C GLN A 48 -8.47 -1.80 19.62
N GLY A 49 -7.44 -0.99 19.41
CA GLY A 49 -6.12 -1.42 18.97
C GLY A 49 -5.97 -1.77 17.49
N ILE A 50 -7.01 -1.57 16.66
CA ILE A 50 -6.97 -1.81 15.21
C ILE A 50 -7.76 -0.74 14.46
N THR A 51 -7.24 -0.31 13.30
CA THR A 51 -7.99 0.48 12.31
C THR A 51 -7.92 -0.23 10.96
N ILE A 52 -9.07 -0.38 10.31
CA ILE A 52 -9.18 -0.88 8.95
C ILE A 52 -9.48 0.31 8.04
N VAL A 53 -8.68 0.47 6.98
CA VAL A 53 -8.88 1.48 5.94
C VAL A 53 -9.11 0.76 4.62
N GLU A 54 -10.18 1.09 3.91
CA GLU A 54 -10.42 0.65 2.54
C GLU A 54 -10.22 1.86 1.62
N ALA A 55 -9.42 1.69 0.57
CA ALA A 55 -9.14 2.76 -0.37
C ALA A 55 -8.90 2.23 -1.78
N GLU A 56 -9.18 3.09 -2.76
CA GLU A 56 -8.93 2.89 -4.18
C GLU A 56 -7.73 3.73 -4.61
N TYR A 57 -7.00 3.27 -5.63
CA TYR A 57 -5.91 4.04 -6.22
C TYR A 57 -6.36 4.68 -7.53
N ASP A 58 -6.14 5.98 -7.66
CA ASP A 58 -6.20 6.66 -8.94
C ASP A 58 -4.77 6.67 -9.52
N ASN A 59 -4.55 5.84 -10.53
CA ASN A 59 -3.25 5.68 -11.20
C ASN A 59 -3.01 6.80 -12.22
N PRO A 60 -1.74 7.11 -12.52
CA PRO A 60 -1.42 8.13 -13.49
C PRO A 60 -1.87 7.72 -14.91
N PRO A 61 -2.33 8.66 -15.77
CA PRO A 61 -2.91 8.31 -17.08
C PRO A 61 -1.95 7.58 -18.04
N ASN A 62 -0.64 7.79 -17.87
CA ASN A 62 0.41 7.16 -18.68
C ASN A 62 0.83 5.78 -18.16
N ASP A 63 0.35 5.36 -16.98
CA ASP A 63 0.56 4.02 -16.42
C ASP A 63 -0.65 3.64 -15.55
N ALA A 64 -1.75 3.28 -16.21
CA ALA A 64 -3.00 2.92 -15.56
C ALA A 64 -2.88 1.66 -14.67
N ASP A 65 -1.82 0.89 -14.83
CA ASP A 65 -1.58 -0.36 -14.13
C ASP A 65 -0.56 -0.25 -12.97
N HIS A 66 -0.08 0.96 -12.66
CA HIS A 66 0.96 1.23 -11.65
C HIS A 66 0.65 0.64 -10.26
N CYS A 67 -0.48 1.01 -9.64
CA CYS A 67 -0.93 0.43 -8.37
C CYS A 67 -2.16 -0.47 -8.55
N PRO A 68 -2.38 -1.49 -7.70
CA PRO A 68 -3.61 -2.28 -7.71
C PRO A 68 -4.87 -1.40 -7.67
N PRO A 69 -6.05 -1.89 -8.11
CA PRO A 69 -7.25 -1.05 -8.16
C PRO A 69 -7.72 -0.56 -6.79
N TRP A 70 -7.52 -1.36 -5.74
CA TRP A 70 -7.89 -1.03 -4.37
C TRP A 70 -7.07 -1.82 -3.36
N HIS A 71 -7.13 -1.41 -2.09
CA HIS A 71 -6.58 -2.17 -0.98
C HIS A 71 -7.46 -2.10 0.28
N THR A 72 -7.29 -3.09 1.15
CA THR A 72 -7.70 -3.05 2.55
C THR A 72 -6.44 -3.02 3.42
N GLU A 73 -6.27 -1.95 4.18
CA GLU A 73 -5.17 -1.73 5.12
C GLU A 73 -5.63 -2.03 6.55
N ILE A 74 -4.88 -2.88 7.26
CA ILE A 74 -5.10 -3.17 8.67
C ILE A 74 -3.94 -2.57 9.47
N ARG A 75 -4.21 -1.51 10.23
CA ARG A 75 -3.27 -0.87 11.15
C ARG A 75 -3.44 -1.47 12.54
N ILE A 76 -2.36 -1.98 13.12
CA ILE A 76 -2.32 -2.54 14.47
C ILE A 76 -1.66 -1.53 15.42
N HIS A 77 -2.37 -1.16 16.49
CA HIS A 77 -2.00 -0.09 17.43
C HIS A 77 -2.51 -0.32 18.87
N PRO A 78 -2.13 -1.42 19.54
CA PRO A 78 -2.77 -1.86 20.78
C PRO A 78 -2.73 -0.84 21.94
N ARG A 79 -1.76 0.08 21.97
CA ARG A 79 -1.58 1.08 23.05
C ARG A 79 -0.92 2.39 22.59
N GLY A 80 -1.25 2.90 21.40
CA GLY A 80 -0.69 4.17 20.92
C GLY A 80 -0.36 4.15 19.43
N PRO A 81 0.87 4.49 19.00
CA PRO A 81 1.23 4.52 17.58
C PRO A 81 1.02 3.16 16.87
N THR A 82 0.81 3.22 15.55
CA THR A 82 0.77 2.04 14.70
C THR A 82 2.12 1.32 14.73
N THR A 83 2.10 0.04 15.08
CA THR A 83 3.29 -0.83 15.13
C THR A 83 3.41 -1.75 13.93
N ARG A 84 2.30 -1.99 13.22
CA ARG A 84 2.27 -2.82 12.01
C ARG A 84 1.13 -2.40 11.10
N ILE A 85 1.41 -2.44 9.81
CA ILE A 85 0.44 -2.27 8.73
C ILE A 85 0.43 -3.55 7.92
N VAL A 86 -0.76 -4.06 7.57
CA VAL A 86 -0.94 -5.18 6.65
C VAL A 86 -1.84 -4.71 5.52
N LEU A 87 -1.37 -4.82 4.28
CA LEU A 87 -2.10 -4.44 3.08
C LEU A 87 -2.59 -5.69 2.34
N HIS A 88 -3.87 -5.74 2.05
CA HIS A 88 -4.48 -6.71 1.14
C HIS A 88 -4.91 -5.98 -0.14
N PHE A 89 -4.30 -6.33 -1.27
CA PHE A 89 -4.60 -5.70 -2.55
C PHE A 89 -5.70 -6.44 -3.30
N GLY A 90 -6.59 -5.67 -3.91
CA GLY A 90 -7.58 -6.17 -4.86
C GLY A 90 -6.92 -6.68 -6.13
N GLN A 91 -7.42 -7.80 -6.67
CA GLN A 91 -7.03 -8.25 -8.00
C GLN A 91 -7.77 -7.46 -9.08
N ARG A 92 -7.09 -7.14 -10.19
CA ARG A 92 -7.79 -6.71 -11.40
C ARG A 92 -8.54 -7.91 -11.99
N PRO A 93 -9.76 -7.72 -12.52
CA PRO A 93 -10.43 -8.76 -13.28
C PRO A 93 -9.53 -9.19 -14.44
N VAL A 94 -9.21 -10.48 -14.54
CA VAL A 94 -8.57 -11.02 -15.74
C VAL A 94 -9.62 -10.98 -16.85
N PRO A 95 -9.37 -10.32 -17.99
CA PRO A 95 -10.30 -10.34 -19.11
C PRO A 95 -10.61 -11.80 -19.49
N ARG A 96 -11.91 -12.13 -19.59
CA ARG A 96 -12.31 -13.42 -20.14
C ARG A 96 -12.06 -13.39 -21.65
N SER A 97 -11.17 -14.27 -22.12
CA SER A 97 -10.92 -14.55 -23.54
C SER A 97 -12.16 -15.08 -24.24
#